data_AF-A0A7C1KLP2-F1
#
_entry.id   AF-A0A7C1KLP2-F1
#
_cell.length_a   1.000
_cell.length_b   1.000
_cell.length_c   1.000
_cell.angle_alpha   90.00
_cell.angle_beta   90.00
_cell.angle_gamma   90.00
#
_symmetry.space_group_name_H-M   'P 1'
#
loop_
_entity.id
_entity.type
_entity.pdbx_description
1 polymer ?
#
loop_
_entity_poly.entity_id
_entity_poly.type
_entity_poly.pdbx_seq_one_letter_code
_entity_poly.pdbx_strand_id
1 'polypeptide(L)'
;MVFKGLKNSVITVLAISTITLSGAFYSVDNIKAAEETKIYICNCPGGCLCEYETKKPGGRCVCGLATIPSDREPSKDLEYECACGGGCDCGSGADEEGYCYCKKPMKEK
;
A
#
# COMPACT_ATOMS: atom_id res chain seq x y z
N MET A 1 24.94 -11.11 66.36
CA MET A 1 23.94 -11.36 65.29
C MET A 1 23.72 -10.07 64.50
N VAL A 2 24.47 -9.81 63.41
CA VAL A 2 24.33 -8.55 62.62
C VAL A 2 24.44 -8.76 61.09
N PHE A 3 24.71 -9.96 60.59
CA PHE A 3 25.04 -10.16 59.15
C PHE A 3 23.92 -10.75 58.28
N LYS A 4 22.71 -10.97 58.81
CA LYS A 4 21.62 -11.64 58.07
C LYS A 4 20.60 -10.69 57.43
N GLY A 5 20.56 -9.42 57.85
CA GLY A 5 19.60 -8.42 57.34
C GLY A 5 20.10 -7.58 56.15
N LEU A 6 21.42 -7.50 55.92
CA LEU A 6 21.99 -6.61 54.88
C LEU A 6 21.96 -7.25 53.48
N LYS A 7 22.05 -8.57 53.39
CA LYS A 7 22.07 -9.32 52.11
C LYS A 7 20.73 -9.27 51.37
N ASN A 8 19.61 -9.36 52.09
CA ASN A 8 18.29 -9.40 51.46
C ASN A 8 17.86 -8.06 50.85
N SER A 9 18.23 -6.93 51.47
CA SER A 9 17.87 -5.59 51.00
C SER A 9 18.72 -5.12 49.81
N VAL A 10 19.98 -5.52 49.72
CA VAL A 10 20.86 -5.19 48.59
C VAL A 10 20.44 -5.95 47.33
N ILE A 11 20.00 -7.21 47.47
CA ILE A 11 19.50 -8.02 46.35
C ILE A 11 18.18 -7.44 45.80
N THR A 12 17.32 -6.87 46.65
CA THR A 12 16.07 -6.25 46.20
C THR A 12 16.30 -4.95 45.43
N VAL A 13 17.26 -4.12 45.86
CA VAL A 13 17.58 -2.85 45.16
C VAL A 13 18.26 -3.10 43.81
N LEU A 14 19.10 -4.14 43.70
CA LEU A 14 19.73 -4.56 42.44
C LEU A 14 18.72 -5.12 41.42
N ALA A 15 17.67 -5.81 41.87
CA ALA A 15 16.64 -6.38 40.98
C ALA A 15 15.67 -5.32 40.41
N ILE A 16 15.47 -4.19 41.10
CA ILE A 16 14.57 -3.12 40.64
C ILE A 16 15.28 -2.19 39.63
N SER A 17 16.62 -2.11 39.70
CA SER A 17 17.42 -1.22 38.86
C SER A 17 17.55 -1.67 37.40
N THR A 18 17.24 -2.93 37.07
CA THR A 18 17.29 -3.45 35.70
C THR A 18 15.99 -3.25 34.91
N ILE A 19 14.91 -2.79 35.54
CA ILE A 19 13.60 -2.63 34.88
C ILE A 19 13.42 -1.21 34.30
N THR A 20 14.13 -0.20 34.82
CA THR A 20 13.93 1.20 34.40
C THR A 20 14.84 1.66 33.26
N LEU A 21 15.82 0.85 32.83
CA LEU A 21 16.69 1.18 31.67
C LEU A 21 16.20 0.60 30.34
N SER A 22 15.26 -0.35 30.34
CA SER A 22 14.66 -0.90 29.12
C SER A 22 13.49 -0.07 28.58
N GLY A 23 12.99 0.91 29.35
CA GLY A 23 11.91 1.80 28.92
C GLY A 23 12.33 2.88 27.91
N ALA A 24 13.63 3.07 27.67
CA ALA A 24 14.15 4.10 26.76
C ALA A 24 14.31 3.63 25.30
N PHE A 25 13.98 2.38 24.97
CA PHE A 25 14.14 1.82 23.62
C PHE A 25 12.87 1.23 23.00
N TYR A 26 11.69 1.63 23.47
CA TYR A 26 10.51 1.55 22.61
C TYR A 26 10.54 2.76 21.68
N SER A 27 11.48 2.75 20.73
CA SER A 27 11.22 3.36 19.44
C SER A 27 10.02 2.60 18.88
N VAL A 28 8.82 3.11 19.15
CA VAL A 28 7.65 2.80 18.34
C VAL A 28 7.98 3.42 16.99
N ASP A 29 8.71 2.66 16.18
CA ASP A 29 8.76 2.89 14.76
C ASP A 29 7.29 2.92 14.32
N ASN A 30 6.88 4.10 13.87
CA ASN A 30 5.58 4.30 13.28
C ASN A 30 5.59 3.48 12.00
N ILE A 31 5.22 2.20 12.10
CA ILE A 31 4.84 1.39 10.96
C ILE A 31 3.57 2.06 10.45
N LYS A 32 3.74 3.10 9.63
CA LYS A 32 2.76 3.46 8.63
C LYS A 32 2.59 2.18 7.82
N ALA A 33 1.53 1.43 8.10
CA ALA A 33 1.03 0.43 7.19
C ALA A 33 1.04 1.09 5.82
N ALA A 34 1.84 0.56 4.90
CA ALA A 34 1.77 0.98 3.51
C ALA A 34 0.31 0.80 3.12
N GLU A 35 -0.38 1.91 2.86
CA GLU A 35 -1.76 1.84 2.40
C GLU A 35 -1.68 1.20 1.02
N GLU A 36 -1.96 -0.11 0.94
CA GLU A 36 -1.94 -0.85 -0.31
C GLU A 36 -2.99 -0.23 -1.22
N THR A 37 -2.54 0.56 -2.20
CA THR A 37 -3.43 1.22 -3.15
C THR A 37 -4.01 0.13 -4.04
N LYS A 38 -5.24 -0.30 -3.72
CA LYS A 38 -5.93 -1.33 -4.50
C LYS A 38 -6.09 -0.86 -5.95
N ILE A 39 -5.55 -1.64 -6.88
CA ILE A 39 -5.75 -1.41 -8.32
C ILE A 39 -6.73 -2.42 -8.90
N TYR A 40 -7.36 -2.02 -9.98
CA TYR A 40 -8.25 -2.85 -10.78
C TYR A 40 -7.67 -2.96 -12.18
N ILE A 41 -7.49 -4.20 -12.63
CA ILE A 41 -6.82 -4.50 -13.90
C ILE A 41 -7.80 -5.16 -14.87
N CYS A 42 -7.46 -5.15 -16.16
CA CYS A 42 -8.23 -5.87 -17.17
C CYS A 42 -8.14 -7.40 -16.96
N ASN A 43 -9.27 -8.11 -17.04
CA ASN A 43 -9.32 -9.57 -16.96
C ASN A 43 -9.73 -10.17 -18.31
N CYS A 44 -8.76 -10.46 -19.15
CA CYS A 44 -9.01 -10.95 -20.50
C CYS A 44 -8.86 -12.47 -20.59
N PRO A 45 -9.98 -13.23 -20.68
CA PRO A 45 -9.89 -14.65 -21.00
C PRO A 45 -9.40 -14.81 -22.44
N GLY A 46 -8.25 -15.43 -22.64
CA GLY A 46 -7.75 -15.78 -23.97
C GLY A 46 -6.69 -14.85 -24.59
N GLY A 47 -6.03 -14.00 -23.79
CA GLY A 47 -4.77 -13.36 -24.23
C GLY A 47 -4.89 -11.98 -24.88
N CYS A 48 -5.86 -11.14 -24.47
CA CYS A 48 -5.69 -9.70 -24.73
C CYS A 48 -4.38 -9.26 -24.06
N LEU A 49 -3.55 -8.56 -24.82
CA LEU A 49 -2.30 -7.99 -24.32
C LEU A 49 -2.51 -6.63 -23.65
N CYS A 50 -3.74 -6.11 -23.69
CA CYS A 50 -4.13 -4.83 -23.14
C CYS A 50 -3.86 -4.75 -21.63
N GLU A 51 -2.80 -4.02 -21.29
CA GLU A 51 -2.46 -3.68 -19.92
C GLU A 51 -3.22 -2.41 -19.53
N TYR A 52 -4.36 -2.59 -18.86
CA TYR A 52 -5.17 -1.47 -18.36
C TYR A 52 -5.30 -1.54 -16.85
N GLU A 53 -5.18 -0.38 -16.20
CA GLU A 53 -5.33 -0.19 -14.76
C GLU A 53 -6.29 0.94 -14.41
N THR A 54 -6.91 0.88 -13.23
CA THR A 54 -7.66 1.99 -12.63
C THR A 54 -7.71 1.83 -11.11
N LYS A 55 -7.92 2.93 -10.40
CA LYS A 55 -8.11 2.96 -8.94
C LYS A 55 -9.57 2.75 -8.51
N LYS A 56 -10.51 2.65 -9.47
CA LYS A 56 -11.95 2.56 -9.18
C LYS A 56 -12.54 1.20 -9.56
N PRO A 57 -13.36 0.58 -8.69
CA PRO A 57 -14.07 -0.66 -9.02
C PRO A 57 -15.14 -0.45 -10.09
N GLY A 58 -15.51 -1.54 -10.77
CA GLY A 58 -16.64 -1.58 -11.69
C GLY A 58 -16.38 -0.92 -13.05
N GLY A 59 -15.12 -0.67 -13.39
CA GLY A 59 -14.71 -0.12 -14.67
C GLY A 59 -14.71 -1.17 -15.79
N ARG A 60 -14.50 -0.69 -17.02
CA ARG A 60 -14.16 -1.53 -18.16
C ARG A 60 -12.80 -1.10 -18.70
N CYS A 61 -11.96 -2.05 -19.09
CA CYS A 61 -10.71 -1.77 -19.78
C CYS A 61 -10.95 -1.43 -21.26
N VAL A 62 -9.86 -1.11 -21.97
CA VAL A 62 -9.89 -0.71 -23.39
C VAL A 62 -10.60 -1.74 -24.28
N CYS A 63 -10.41 -3.03 -24.01
CA CYS A 63 -11.08 -4.11 -24.74
C CYS A 63 -12.57 -4.30 -24.38
N GLY A 64 -13.11 -3.49 -23.47
CA GLY A 64 -14.52 -3.49 -23.08
C GLY A 64 -14.89 -4.50 -21.99
N LEU A 65 -13.95 -5.31 -21.51
CA LEU A 65 -14.15 -6.27 -20.41
C LEU A 65 -14.14 -5.59 -19.05
N ALA A 66 -14.82 -6.19 -18.09
CA ALA A 66 -14.87 -5.70 -16.72
C ALA A 66 -13.49 -5.80 -16.06
N THR A 67 -13.11 -4.77 -15.31
CA THR A 67 -11.90 -4.79 -14.51
C THR A 67 -12.09 -5.64 -13.25
N ILE A 68 -11.07 -6.38 -12.85
CA ILE A 68 -11.05 -7.16 -11.61
C ILE A 68 -10.07 -6.54 -10.61
N PRO A 69 -10.29 -6.70 -9.29
CA PRO A 69 -9.30 -6.32 -8.29
C PRO A 69 -7.98 -7.09 -8.51
N SER A 70 -6.86 -6.41 -8.33
CA SER A 70 -5.53 -7.04 -8.31
C SER A 70 -4.78 -6.69 -7.02
N ASP A 71 -3.86 -7.57 -6.65
CA ASP A 71 -2.93 -7.39 -5.53
C ASP A 71 -1.51 -7.05 -6.01
N ARG A 72 -1.30 -6.96 -7.34
CA ARG A 72 -0.01 -6.54 -7.89
C ARG A 72 0.20 -5.04 -7.72
N GLU A 73 1.47 -4.62 -7.76
CA GLU A 73 1.81 -3.19 -7.80
C GLU A 73 1.36 -2.55 -9.14
N PRO A 74 1.05 -1.23 -9.13
CA PRO A 74 0.75 -0.49 -10.35
C PRO A 74 1.90 -0.57 -11.36
N SER A 75 1.55 -0.71 -12.63
CA SER A 75 2.54 -0.75 -13.71
C SER A 75 3.16 0.62 -13.94
N LYS A 76 4.45 0.61 -14.22
CA LYS A 76 5.22 1.81 -14.55
C LYS A 76 5.31 2.04 -16.05
N ASP A 77 4.94 1.03 -16.84
CA ASP A 77 5.20 0.96 -18.28
C ASP A 77 3.96 1.34 -19.12
N LEU A 78 2.89 1.83 -18.49
CA LEU A 78 1.69 2.31 -19.20
C LEU A 78 2.02 3.56 -20.02
N GLU A 79 1.73 3.56 -21.31
CA GLU A 79 1.99 4.67 -22.25
C GLU A 79 0.92 5.77 -22.19
N TYR A 80 -0.32 5.42 -21.83
CA TYR A 80 -1.48 6.31 -21.80
C TYR A 80 -1.98 6.52 -20.38
N GLU A 81 -2.48 7.72 -20.08
CA GLU A 81 -3.06 8.07 -18.79
C GLU A 81 -4.36 8.88 -18.89
N CYS A 82 -5.12 8.91 -17.79
CA CYS A 82 -6.34 9.68 -17.68
C CYS A 82 -6.08 11.19 -17.75
N ALA A 83 -6.62 11.85 -18.78
CA ALA A 83 -6.55 13.30 -18.97
C ALA A 83 -7.86 14.04 -18.63
N CYS A 84 -8.66 13.52 -17.69
CA CYS A 84 -9.93 14.15 -17.32
C CYS A 84 -9.80 15.54 -16.67
N GLY A 85 -8.60 15.91 -16.20
CA GLY A 85 -8.32 17.19 -15.55
C GLY A 85 -8.48 17.17 -14.03
N GLY A 86 -8.45 18.35 -13.43
CA GLY A 86 -8.49 18.54 -11.97
C GLY A 86 -9.71 17.91 -11.32
N GLY A 87 -9.49 17.17 -10.23
CA GLY A 87 -10.53 16.48 -9.48
C GLY A 87 -10.85 15.06 -9.97
N CYS A 88 -10.23 14.59 -11.07
CA CYS A 88 -10.32 13.20 -11.45
C CYS A 88 -9.26 12.36 -10.72
N ASP A 89 -9.73 11.34 -10.03
CA ASP A 89 -8.94 10.42 -9.21
C ASP A 89 -9.05 8.97 -9.71
N CYS A 90 -9.61 8.74 -10.91
CA CYS A 90 -9.79 7.37 -11.41
C CYS A 90 -8.47 6.65 -11.69
N GLY A 91 -7.38 7.41 -11.87
CA GLY A 91 -6.03 6.88 -12.05
C GLY A 91 -5.93 5.85 -13.18
N SER A 92 -6.75 6.01 -14.23
CA SER A 92 -6.72 5.06 -15.35
C SER A 92 -5.45 5.23 -16.15
N GLY A 93 -4.87 4.12 -16.57
CA GLY A 93 -3.78 4.08 -17.54
C GLY A 93 -3.85 2.82 -18.38
N ALA A 94 -3.21 2.87 -19.55
CA ALA A 94 -3.11 1.75 -20.46
C ALA A 94 -1.79 1.72 -21.22
N ASP A 95 -1.39 0.57 -21.73
CA ASP A 95 -0.32 0.40 -22.71
C ASP A 95 -0.75 0.78 -24.15
N GLU A 96 -2.05 0.91 -24.41
CA GLU A 96 -2.60 1.25 -25.71
C GLU A 96 -3.63 2.40 -25.66
N GLU A 97 -3.92 2.99 -26.81
CA GLU A 97 -4.93 4.05 -26.92
C GLU A 97 -6.32 3.56 -26.49
N GLY A 98 -7.08 4.40 -25.80
CA GLY A 98 -8.38 3.99 -25.30
C GLY A 98 -9.08 5.03 -24.43
N TYR A 99 -10.07 4.55 -23.69
CA TYR A 99 -10.88 5.37 -22.78
C TYR A 99 -10.57 5.04 -21.32
N CYS A 100 -10.50 6.08 -20.48
CA CYS A 100 -10.36 5.90 -19.04
C CYS A 100 -11.68 5.40 -18.41
N TYR A 101 -11.64 5.11 -17.12
CA TYR A 101 -12.80 4.74 -16.31
C TYR A 101 -13.97 5.72 -16.48
N CYS A 102 -13.67 7.02 -16.62
CA CYS A 102 -14.65 8.08 -16.79
C CYS A 102 -15.25 8.13 -18.21
N LYS A 103 -14.92 7.18 -19.09
CA LYS A 103 -15.34 7.10 -20.50
C LYS A 103 -14.88 8.29 -21.34
N LYS A 104 -13.76 8.91 -20.97
CA LYS A 104 -13.10 9.95 -21.76
C LYS A 104 -11.84 9.37 -22.42
N PRO A 105 -11.44 9.85 -23.60
CA PRO A 105 -10.21 9.41 -24.22
C PRO A 105 -9.02 9.70 -23.29
N MET A 106 -8.11 8.72 -23.20
CA MET A 106 -6.84 8.88 -22.51
C MET A 106 -5.88 9.68 -23.38
N LYS A 107 -4.81 10.17 -22.77
CA LYS A 107 -3.73 10.89 -23.44
C LYS A 107 -2.44 10.12 -23.27
N GLU A 108 -1.64 10.05 -24.31
CA GLU A 108 -0.25 9.61 -24.23
C GLU A 108 0.51 10.49 -23.23
N LYS A 109 1.34 9.86 -22.40
CA LYS A 109 2.13 10.53 -21.35
C LYS A 109 3.19 11.47 -21.91
#